data_AF-A0A318Z6S0-F1
#
_entry.id   AF-A0A318Z6S0-F1
#
_cell.length_a   1.000
_cell.length_b   1.000
_cell.length_c   1.000
_cell.angle_alpha   90.00
_cell.angle_beta   90.00
_cell.angle_gamma   90.00
#
_symmetry.space_group_name_H-M   'P 1'
#
loop_
_entity.id
_entity.type
_entity.pdbx_description
1 polymer ?
#
loop_
_entity_poly.entity_id
_entity_poly.type
_entity_poly.pdbx_seq_one_letter_code
_entity_poly.pdbx_strand_id
1 'polypeptide(L)'
;MMIAKLGVGAVLAGVVTGLSFEIPAAVPANASAQIDAAPVGLSFEFFAFPEYFEQLPLTDGCLGVLGDAYGISPPIRIGGTTQDRATYDASLSTAVSYTVASSDDAPETLTFGDSFMEIAASYGGSVTIGFNRRLDNITNTIAAAKVATSTIENLYAIELGNEPNFFTSSDPIADGQSWTATTDAASQVEWQAAVGQALDTTSIIQAGVFFGLGSYEVTNLVGAEEDTNATQYVRSFCHHYYPYSASTADLDGLMSHEAIIAGVTEFQAQVEAAHDLDKEFVMGETNSATGGGGGISPTFGAGLWILDYAMQAVILGIKQLYFHQGTIGNCPYCWWDATVNAPFYGAYAAALALGGASQVAQLDSGDTRVAAYALYNSSGAATRVLLYNSEYYTSGTRSSVNITLTGLASTGTVSATRLTGDAATTTVGAGTITIGGQTFANGTCALQGPQETETTEIENEQATLTVQASEALLVYL
;
A
#
# COMPACT_ATOMS: atom_id res chain seq x y z
N MET A 1 12.41 11.24 -69.87
CA MET A 1 12.74 11.94 -68.61
C MET A 1 11.69 11.56 -67.57
N MET A 2 11.97 10.52 -66.79
CA MET A 2 11.34 10.25 -65.48
C MET A 2 12.08 9.06 -64.87
N ILE A 3 12.97 9.37 -63.93
CA ILE A 3 13.67 8.39 -63.08
C ILE A 3 12.80 8.25 -61.83
N ALA A 4 12.25 7.06 -61.59
CA ALA A 4 11.62 6.71 -60.33
C ALA A 4 12.71 6.49 -59.28
N LYS A 5 12.75 7.34 -58.25
CA LYS A 5 13.57 7.12 -57.06
C LYS A 5 12.81 6.19 -56.11
N LEU A 6 13.33 4.99 -55.89
CA LEU A 6 12.99 4.20 -54.70
C LEU A 6 13.56 4.94 -53.48
N GLY A 7 12.68 5.41 -52.59
CA GLY A 7 13.06 5.84 -51.26
C GLY A 7 13.15 4.61 -50.36
N VAL A 8 14.36 4.24 -49.97
CA VAL A 8 14.60 3.32 -48.86
C VAL A 8 14.30 4.11 -47.59
N GLY A 9 13.18 3.81 -46.94
CA GLY A 9 12.88 4.31 -45.61
C GLY A 9 13.85 3.68 -44.62
N ALA A 10 14.73 4.49 -44.05
CA ALA A 10 15.57 4.07 -42.94
C ALA A 10 14.65 3.82 -41.72
N VAL A 11 14.59 2.58 -41.27
CA VAL A 11 14.09 2.24 -39.94
C VAL A 11 15.16 2.74 -38.96
N LEU A 12 14.91 3.89 -38.33
CA LEU A 12 15.69 4.34 -37.18
C LEU A 12 15.33 3.41 -36.02
N ALA A 13 16.15 2.38 -35.81
CA ALA A 13 16.19 1.70 -34.53
C ALA A 13 16.60 2.74 -33.48
N GLY A 14 15.74 2.96 -32.48
CA GLY A 14 16.02 3.84 -31.37
C GLY A 14 17.32 3.43 -30.67
N VAL A 15 18.08 4.42 -30.23
CA VAL A 15 19.31 4.23 -29.47
C VAL A 15 18.97 3.51 -28.16
N VAL A 16 19.41 2.25 -28.02
CA VAL A 16 19.36 1.51 -26.76
C VAL A 16 20.55 1.99 -25.92
N THR A 17 20.32 2.88 -24.97
CA THR A 17 21.28 3.13 -23.88
C THR A 17 21.19 1.95 -22.93
N GLY A 18 22.25 1.14 -22.85
CA GLY A 18 22.35 0.12 -21.80
C GLY A 18 22.53 0.79 -20.45
N LEU A 19 21.67 0.47 -19.48
CA LEU A 19 21.86 0.85 -18.09
C LEU A 19 22.72 -0.20 -17.40
N SER A 20 23.48 0.22 -16.38
CA SER A 20 24.31 -0.67 -15.58
C SER A 20 24.15 -0.33 -14.11
N PHE A 21 23.83 -1.34 -13.30
CA PHE A 21 23.71 -1.21 -11.85
C PHE A 21 24.64 -2.20 -11.17
N GLU A 22 25.43 -1.72 -10.22
CA GLU A 22 26.24 -2.58 -9.34
C GLU A 22 25.35 -3.08 -8.21
N ILE A 23 25.43 -4.38 -7.92
CA ILE A 23 24.83 -4.98 -6.73
C ILE A 23 25.90 -4.94 -5.63
N PRO A 24 25.73 -4.10 -4.60
CA PRO A 24 26.68 -4.05 -3.50
C PRO A 24 26.80 -5.41 -2.80
N ALA A 25 28.04 -5.85 -2.54
CA ALA A 25 28.31 -7.10 -1.83
C ALA A 25 27.88 -7.06 -0.33
N ALA A 26 27.61 -5.86 0.19
CA ALA A 26 27.09 -5.62 1.52
C ALA A 26 26.07 -4.48 1.46
N VAL A 27 25.17 -4.42 2.45
CA VAL A 27 24.14 -3.39 2.54
C VAL A 27 24.74 -1.97 2.43
N PRO A 28 24.36 -1.18 1.41
CA PRO A 28 24.89 0.16 1.20
C PRO A 28 24.25 1.17 2.17
N ALA A 29 24.87 2.34 2.32
CA ALA A 29 24.42 3.37 3.26
C ALA A 29 23.07 4.01 2.90
N ASN A 30 22.63 3.91 1.64
CA ASN A 30 21.33 4.37 1.17
C ASN A 30 20.23 3.29 1.25
N ALA A 31 20.52 2.14 1.86
CA ALA A 31 19.49 1.14 2.12
C ALA A 31 18.52 1.64 3.19
N SER A 32 17.29 1.10 3.14
CA SER A 32 16.29 1.26 4.19
C SER A 32 16.83 0.87 5.56
N ALA A 33 16.18 1.32 6.62
CA ALA A 33 16.24 0.63 7.91
C ALA A 33 15.72 -0.82 7.78
N GLN A 34 15.73 -1.58 8.89
CA GLN A 34 15.09 -2.90 8.89
C GLN A 34 13.61 -2.75 8.55
N ILE A 35 13.18 -3.43 7.48
CA ILE A 35 11.79 -3.36 7.01
C ILE A 35 10.89 -4.31 7.81
N ASP A 36 9.59 -4.02 7.82
CA ASP A 36 8.59 -4.94 8.37
C ASP A 36 8.56 -6.26 7.58
N ALA A 37 8.12 -7.35 8.22
CA ALA A 37 8.08 -8.66 7.57
C ALA A 37 6.98 -8.74 6.48
N ALA A 38 5.93 -7.92 6.59
CA ALA A 38 4.87 -7.79 5.59
C ALA A 38 4.44 -6.31 5.45
N PRO A 39 5.26 -5.46 4.80
CA PRO A 39 5.03 -4.02 4.76
C PRO A 39 3.84 -3.61 3.86
N VAL A 40 3.36 -4.49 2.98
CA VAL A 40 2.15 -4.22 2.17
C VAL A 40 0.98 -4.99 2.76
N GLY A 41 0.04 -4.24 3.34
CA GLY A 41 -1.21 -4.70 3.92
C GLY A 41 -2.42 -4.08 3.27
N LEU A 42 -3.58 -4.26 3.92
CA LEU A 42 -4.86 -3.81 3.40
C LEU A 42 -5.63 -2.97 4.41
N SER A 43 -6.24 -1.89 3.94
CA SER A 43 -7.27 -1.18 4.69
C SER A 43 -8.63 -1.66 4.21
N PHE A 44 -9.60 -1.89 5.08
CA PHE A 44 -10.98 -2.18 4.73
C PHE A 44 -11.90 -1.09 5.29
N GLU A 45 -12.83 -0.62 4.47
CA GLU A 45 -13.87 0.31 4.91
C GLU A 45 -14.74 -0.34 5.99
N PHE A 46 -14.96 0.36 7.10
CA PHE A 46 -15.44 -0.20 8.37
C PHE A 46 -16.76 -0.94 8.21
N PHE A 47 -17.74 -0.35 7.51
CA PHE A 47 -19.04 -0.99 7.31
C PHE A 47 -18.98 -2.23 6.41
N ALA A 48 -18.04 -2.27 5.47
CA ALA A 48 -17.92 -3.32 4.46
C ALA A 48 -17.02 -4.48 4.92
N PHE A 49 -16.16 -4.24 5.90
CA PHE A 49 -15.22 -5.24 6.43
C PHE A 49 -15.86 -6.61 6.73
N PRO A 50 -17.00 -6.71 7.44
CA PRO A 50 -17.64 -8.02 7.68
C PRO A 50 -18.00 -8.75 6.40
N GLU A 51 -18.49 -8.03 5.38
CA GLU A 51 -18.88 -8.64 4.10
C GLU A 51 -17.67 -9.18 3.33
N TYR A 52 -16.52 -8.50 3.36
CA TYR A 52 -15.28 -9.03 2.77
C TYR A 52 -14.90 -10.38 3.38
N PHE A 53 -14.98 -10.53 4.70
CA PHE A 53 -14.52 -11.75 5.39
C PHE A 53 -15.56 -12.86 5.43
N GLU A 54 -16.85 -12.52 5.48
CA GLU A 54 -17.92 -13.52 5.60
C GLU A 54 -18.49 -13.95 4.24
N GLN A 55 -18.44 -13.08 3.21
CA GLN A 55 -19.16 -13.29 1.96
C GLN A 55 -18.29 -13.35 0.71
N LEU A 56 -17.04 -12.85 0.74
CA LEU A 56 -16.13 -12.92 -0.40
C LEU A 56 -15.05 -14.00 -0.20
N PRO A 57 -15.17 -15.17 -0.86
CA PRO A 57 -14.16 -16.24 -0.76
C PRO A 57 -12.76 -15.83 -1.17
N LEU A 58 -12.64 -14.78 -2.00
CA LEU A 58 -11.36 -14.24 -2.43
C LEU A 58 -10.55 -13.59 -1.30
N THR A 59 -11.19 -13.08 -0.25
CA THR A 59 -10.50 -12.36 0.83
C THR A 59 -9.45 -13.25 1.50
N ASP A 60 -9.86 -14.40 2.04
CA ASP A 60 -8.92 -15.35 2.66
C ASP A 60 -7.90 -15.89 1.66
N GLY A 61 -8.32 -16.16 0.42
CA GLY A 61 -7.45 -16.67 -0.63
C GLY A 61 -6.33 -15.68 -0.99
N CYS A 62 -6.68 -14.41 -1.22
CA CYS A 62 -5.71 -13.39 -1.62
C CYS A 62 -4.82 -12.96 -0.45
N LEU A 63 -5.37 -12.85 0.76
CA LEU A 63 -4.58 -12.64 1.98
C LEU A 63 -3.61 -13.81 2.22
N GLY A 64 -4.05 -15.05 1.99
CA GLY A 64 -3.23 -16.25 2.08
C GLY A 64 -2.08 -16.26 1.08
N VAL A 65 -2.34 -15.90 -0.18
CA VAL A 65 -1.31 -15.83 -1.23
C VAL A 65 -0.26 -14.75 -0.95
N LEU A 66 -0.67 -13.58 -0.44
CA LEU A 66 0.28 -12.58 0.07
C LEU A 66 1.06 -13.13 1.27
N GLY A 67 0.37 -13.83 2.18
CA GLY A 67 0.98 -14.45 3.35
C GLY A 67 2.04 -15.49 2.99
N ASP A 68 1.81 -16.31 1.98
CA ASP A 68 2.76 -17.28 1.46
C ASP A 68 4.01 -16.61 0.86
N ALA A 69 3.82 -15.47 0.18
CA ALA A 69 4.94 -14.69 -0.37
C ALA A 69 5.79 -14.04 0.73
N TYR A 70 5.17 -13.55 1.80
CA TYR A 70 5.87 -12.96 2.94
C TYR A 70 6.45 -13.99 3.93
N GLY A 71 5.82 -15.15 4.04
CA GLY A 71 6.02 -16.10 5.14
C GLY A 71 5.25 -15.74 6.43
N ILE A 72 4.45 -14.67 6.40
CA ILE A 72 3.57 -14.21 7.49
C ILE A 72 2.35 -13.52 6.89
N SER A 73 1.18 -13.63 7.54
CA SER A 73 -0.03 -12.93 7.11
C SER A 73 0.19 -11.41 7.06
N PRO A 74 -0.25 -10.73 5.99
CA PRO A 74 -0.10 -9.27 5.88
C PRO A 74 -0.92 -8.55 6.97
N PRO A 75 -0.56 -7.32 7.35
CA PRO A 75 -1.35 -6.55 8.31
C PRO A 75 -2.66 -6.07 7.67
N ILE A 76 -3.71 -5.94 8.48
CA ILE A 76 -4.96 -5.29 8.06
C ILE A 76 -5.28 -4.09 8.93
N ARG A 77 -5.93 -3.09 8.34
CA ARG A 77 -6.52 -1.93 9.01
C ARG A 77 -8.01 -1.91 8.71
N ILE A 78 -8.85 -1.68 9.72
CA ILE A 78 -10.31 -1.61 9.59
C ILE A 78 -10.73 -0.21 10.01
N GLY A 79 -11.23 0.59 9.07
CA GLY A 79 -11.48 2.00 9.33
C GLY A 79 -12.13 2.74 8.16
N GLY A 80 -11.57 3.88 7.77
CA GLY A 80 -12.14 4.71 6.71
C GLY A 80 -13.26 5.60 7.22
N THR A 81 -13.95 6.28 6.30
CA THR A 81 -14.92 7.34 6.64
C THR A 81 -16.07 6.81 7.51
N THR A 82 -16.51 5.57 7.30
CA THR A 82 -17.64 5.00 8.02
C THR A 82 -17.34 4.66 9.47
N GLN A 83 -16.07 4.54 9.89
CA GLN A 83 -15.78 4.38 11.33
C GLN A 83 -16.29 5.57 12.15
N ASP A 84 -16.23 6.78 11.57
CA ASP A 84 -16.71 8.03 12.19
C ASP A 84 -18.24 8.20 12.13
N ARG A 85 -18.93 7.22 11.55
CA ARG A 85 -20.40 7.13 11.47
C ARG A 85 -20.93 5.98 12.32
N ALA A 86 -20.03 5.20 12.93
CA ALA A 86 -20.34 3.96 13.62
C ALA A 86 -20.56 4.18 15.13
N THR A 87 -21.58 3.54 15.69
CA THR A 87 -21.83 3.47 17.14
C THR A 87 -21.78 2.03 17.60
N TYR A 88 -21.07 1.75 18.68
CA TYR A 88 -21.01 0.40 19.25
C TYR A 88 -22.27 0.07 20.05
N ASP A 89 -22.82 -1.12 19.88
CA ASP A 89 -23.93 -1.67 20.65
C ASP A 89 -23.66 -3.15 21.01
N ALA A 90 -23.36 -3.40 22.28
CA ALA A 90 -23.10 -4.74 22.82
C ALA A 90 -24.32 -5.69 22.72
N SER A 91 -25.51 -5.16 22.46
CA SER A 91 -26.73 -5.97 22.29
C SER A 91 -27.02 -6.32 20.81
N LEU A 92 -26.26 -5.75 19.87
CA LEU A 92 -26.43 -6.05 18.45
C LEU A 92 -25.99 -7.49 18.16
N SER A 93 -26.89 -8.29 17.59
CA SER A 93 -26.62 -9.70 17.29
C SER A 93 -25.90 -9.91 15.95
N THR A 94 -25.87 -8.91 15.07
CA THR A 94 -25.12 -8.92 13.81
C THR A 94 -23.82 -8.15 13.96
N ALA A 95 -22.83 -8.41 13.11
CA ALA A 95 -21.56 -7.68 13.16
C ALA A 95 -21.76 -6.18 12.94
N VAL A 96 -22.59 -5.84 11.94
CA VAL A 96 -22.91 -4.47 11.57
C VAL A 96 -24.39 -4.35 11.19
N SER A 97 -24.97 -3.16 11.36
CA SER A 97 -26.34 -2.83 10.96
C SER A 97 -26.41 -1.41 10.41
N TYR A 98 -26.95 -1.26 9.21
CA TYR A 98 -27.13 0.03 8.53
C TYR A 98 -28.24 -0.04 7.48
N THR A 99 -28.56 1.09 6.86
CA THR A 99 -29.46 1.17 5.71
C THR A 99 -28.91 2.16 4.69
N VAL A 100 -28.94 1.78 3.42
CA VAL A 100 -28.46 2.57 2.27
C VAL A 100 -29.53 2.59 1.18
N ALA A 101 -29.50 3.61 0.32
CA ALA A 101 -30.43 3.72 -0.80
C ALA A 101 -30.01 2.82 -1.97
N SER A 102 -28.70 2.70 -2.20
CA SER A 102 -28.06 1.77 -3.15
C SER A 102 -27.06 0.88 -2.42
N SER A 103 -26.82 -0.32 -2.94
CA SER A 103 -25.72 -1.19 -2.47
C SER A 103 -24.34 -0.58 -2.70
N ASP A 104 -24.25 0.41 -3.60
CA ASP A 104 -23.01 1.10 -3.95
C ASP A 104 -22.66 2.25 -2.99
N ASP A 105 -23.58 2.59 -2.07
CA ASP A 105 -23.43 3.70 -1.13
C ASP A 105 -22.77 3.23 0.18
N ALA A 106 -21.95 4.10 0.76
CA ALA A 106 -21.54 3.96 2.16
C ALA A 106 -22.63 4.53 3.08
N PRO A 107 -22.97 3.87 4.20
CA PRO A 107 -23.98 4.37 5.12
C PRO A 107 -23.56 5.67 5.81
N GLU A 108 -24.50 6.61 5.98
CA GLU A 108 -24.30 7.85 6.75
C GLU A 108 -24.33 7.63 8.28
N THR A 109 -24.90 6.50 8.73
CA THR A 109 -24.90 6.05 10.12
C THR A 109 -24.95 4.52 10.15
N LEU A 110 -24.28 3.92 11.13
CA LEU A 110 -24.29 2.46 11.34
C LEU A 110 -24.09 2.12 12.81
N THR A 111 -24.48 0.90 13.17
CA THR A 111 -24.21 0.29 14.48
C THR A 111 -23.39 -0.98 14.28
N PHE A 112 -22.48 -1.28 15.19
CA PHE A 112 -21.69 -2.52 15.19
C PHE A 112 -21.66 -3.17 16.57
N GLY A 113 -21.49 -4.49 16.61
CA GLY A 113 -21.56 -5.29 17.83
C GLY A 113 -20.34 -6.19 18.02
N ASP A 114 -20.39 -7.06 19.02
CA ASP A 114 -19.25 -7.91 19.41
C ASP A 114 -18.80 -8.86 18.30
N SER A 115 -19.73 -9.35 17.48
CA SER A 115 -19.40 -10.23 16.35
C SER A 115 -18.55 -9.54 15.28
N PHE A 116 -18.55 -8.20 15.19
CA PHE A 116 -17.58 -7.47 14.38
C PHE A 116 -16.14 -7.72 14.85
N MET A 117 -15.92 -7.67 16.17
CA MET A 117 -14.63 -7.92 16.79
C MET A 117 -14.22 -9.39 16.67
N GLU A 118 -15.19 -10.32 16.71
CA GLU A 118 -14.93 -11.75 16.51
C GLU A 118 -14.46 -12.03 15.07
N ILE A 119 -15.04 -11.37 14.06
CA ILE A 119 -14.56 -11.46 12.67
C ILE A 119 -13.13 -10.92 12.58
N ALA A 120 -12.86 -9.74 13.15
CA ALA A 120 -11.51 -9.18 13.18
C ALA A 120 -10.50 -10.12 13.89
N ALA A 121 -10.89 -10.73 15.01
CA ALA A 121 -10.06 -11.67 15.76
C ALA A 121 -9.82 -13.00 15.04
N SER A 122 -10.63 -13.35 14.04
CA SER A 122 -10.43 -14.55 13.22
C SER A 122 -9.24 -14.43 12.26
N TYR A 123 -8.80 -13.20 11.97
CA TYR A 123 -7.69 -12.95 11.07
C TYR A 123 -6.35 -13.23 11.75
N GLY A 124 -5.46 -13.97 11.08
CA GLY A 124 -4.17 -14.38 11.64
C GLY A 124 -3.08 -13.29 11.65
N GLY A 125 -3.18 -12.29 10.77
CA GLY A 125 -2.23 -11.16 10.72
C GLY A 125 -2.61 -10.03 11.66
N SER A 126 -1.68 -9.09 11.90
CA SER A 126 -1.93 -8.00 12.84
C SER A 126 -3.09 -7.10 12.41
N VAL A 127 -3.93 -6.68 13.38
CA VAL A 127 -5.13 -5.87 13.13
C VAL A 127 -4.97 -4.48 13.71
N THR A 128 -5.19 -3.45 12.90
CA THR A 128 -5.48 -2.07 13.37
C THR A 128 -6.96 -1.81 13.19
N ILE A 129 -7.65 -1.28 14.20
CA ILE A 129 -9.10 -1.01 14.13
C ILE A 129 -9.42 0.40 14.60
N GLY A 130 -10.23 1.13 13.83
CA GLY A 130 -10.62 2.48 14.19
C GLY A 130 -11.96 2.57 14.91
N PHE A 131 -12.06 3.53 15.82
CA PHE A 131 -13.27 3.87 16.53
C PHE A 131 -13.62 5.34 16.38
N ASN A 132 -14.92 5.61 16.54
CA ASN A 132 -15.51 6.90 16.28
C ASN A 132 -15.04 7.96 17.28
N ARG A 133 -14.41 9.02 16.78
CA ARG A 133 -14.17 10.25 17.56
C ARG A 133 -15.12 11.37 17.14
N ARG A 134 -15.51 11.41 15.86
CA ARG A 134 -16.34 12.46 15.26
C ARG A 134 -17.67 12.70 15.99
N LEU A 135 -18.32 11.65 16.49
CA LEU A 135 -19.62 11.75 17.20
C LEU A 135 -19.52 12.16 18.68
N ASP A 136 -18.31 12.44 19.18
CA ASP A 136 -18.07 12.91 20.56
C ASP A 136 -18.66 12.01 21.67
N ASN A 137 -18.54 10.69 21.50
CA ASN A 137 -19.04 9.73 22.49
C ASN A 137 -17.90 8.86 23.04
N ILE A 138 -17.02 9.47 23.83
CA ILE A 138 -15.85 8.80 24.41
C ILE A 138 -16.21 7.55 25.22
N THR A 139 -17.38 7.53 25.88
CA THR A 139 -17.81 6.35 26.66
C THR A 139 -18.12 5.16 25.75
N ASN A 140 -18.76 5.41 24.59
CA ASN A 140 -19.03 4.36 23.59
C ASN A 140 -17.73 3.84 22.96
N THR A 141 -16.82 4.74 22.61
CA THR A 141 -15.50 4.40 22.05
C THR A 141 -14.68 3.57 23.02
N ILE A 142 -14.64 3.93 24.31
CA ILE A 142 -13.97 3.14 25.35
C ILE A 142 -14.62 1.76 25.49
N ALA A 143 -15.95 1.64 25.39
CA ALA A 143 -16.63 0.35 25.45
C ALA A 143 -16.21 -0.56 24.28
N ALA A 144 -16.20 -0.04 23.05
CA ALA A 144 -15.74 -0.77 21.87
C ALA A 144 -14.26 -1.18 21.98
N ALA A 145 -13.40 -0.25 22.42
CA ALA A 145 -11.98 -0.49 22.61
C ALA A 145 -11.68 -1.59 23.64
N LYS A 146 -12.47 -1.67 24.72
CA LYS A 146 -12.35 -2.76 25.71
C LYS A 146 -12.69 -4.12 25.12
N VAL A 147 -13.72 -4.21 24.27
CA VAL A 147 -14.04 -5.47 23.59
C VAL A 147 -12.94 -5.83 22.60
N ALA A 148 -12.51 -4.89 21.75
CA ALA A 148 -11.44 -5.12 20.79
C ALA A 148 -10.15 -5.64 21.44
N THR A 149 -9.68 -4.98 22.50
CA THR A 149 -8.48 -5.38 23.25
C THR A 149 -8.62 -6.73 23.95
N SER A 150 -9.84 -7.13 24.35
CA SER A 150 -10.08 -8.42 24.98
C SER A 150 -10.29 -9.58 24.00
N THR A 151 -10.69 -9.28 22.76
CA THR A 151 -11.12 -10.27 21.76
C THR A 151 -10.07 -10.48 20.68
N ILE A 152 -9.40 -9.44 20.21
CA ILE A 152 -8.44 -9.49 19.09
C ILE A 152 -7.03 -9.68 19.66
N GLU A 153 -6.56 -10.92 19.71
CA GLU A 153 -5.26 -11.27 20.32
C GLU A 153 -4.06 -10.59 19.64
N ASN A 154 -4.16 -10.37 18.33
CA ASN A 154 -3.13 -9.75 17.48
C ASN A 154 -3.45 -8.30 17.13
N LEU A 155 -4.17 -7.59 18.01
CA LEU A 155 -4.42 -6.16 17.88
C LEU A 155 -3.11 -5.38 17.92
N TYR A 156 -2.81 -4.66 16.84
CA TYR A 156 -1.64 -3.79 16.71
C TYR A 156 -1.89 -2.41 17.30
N ALA A 157 -2.99 -1.77 16.89
CA ALA A 157 -3.35 -0.43 17.31
C ALA A 157 -4.84 -0.14 17.16
N ILE A 158 -5.28 0.92 17.82
CA ILE A 158 -6.61 1.53 17.70
C ILE A 158 -6.44 2.91 17.05
N GLU A 159 -7.28 3.22 16.05
CA GLU A 159 -7.41 4.59 15.52
C GLU A 159 -8.59 5.30 16.19
N LEU A 160 -8.47 6.62 16.43
CA LEU A 160 -9.51 7.44 17.05
C LEU A 160 -9.96 8.55 16.09
N GLY A 161 -10.90 8.20 15.23
CA GLY A 161 -11.32 9.02 14.09
C GLY A 161 -10.44 8.83 12.85
N ASN A 162 -10.99 9.21 11.70
CA ASN A 162 -10.42 9.05 10.37
C ASN A 162 -10.44 10.39 9.64
N GLU A 163 -9.27 10.84 9.18
CA GLU A 163 -9.12 12.06 8.39
C GLU A 163 -9.82 13.27 9.03
N PRO A 164 -9.46 13.63 10.28
CA PRO A 164 -10.09 14.74 10.98
C PRO A 164 -9.93 16.08 10.25
N ASN A 165 -9.02 16.17 9.26
CA ASN A 165 -8.94 17.29 8.33
C ASN A 165 -10.23 17.54 7.54
N PHE A 166 -11.16 16.57 7.48
CA PHE A 166 -12.48 16.73 6.87
C PHE A 166 -13.61 16.98 7.87
N PHE A 167 -13.31 17.04 9.17
CA PHE A 167 -14.33 17.43 10.15
C PHE A 167 -14.60 18.94 10.06
N THR A 168 -15.77 19.31 10.56
CA THR A 168 -16.38 20.62 10.39
C THR A 168 -16.96 21.08 11.73
N SER A 169 -17.30 22.36 11.82
CA SER A 169 -17.96 22.91 13.01
C SER A 169 -19.33 22.30 13.31
N SER A 170 -19.94 21.58 12.35
CA SER A 170 -21.20 20.87 12.56
C SER A 170 -21.04 19.46 13.14
N ASP A 171 -19.83 18.92 13.16
CA ASP A 171 -19.59 17.61 13.74
C ASP A 171 -19.65 17.68 15.27
N PRO A 172 -20.24 16.69 15.96
CA PRO A 172 -20.41 16.73 17.41
C PRO A 172 -19.12 17.03 18.18
N ILE A 173 -17.99 16.44 17.78
CA ILE A 173 -16.68 16.65 18.42
C ILE A 173 -16.18 18.10 18.37
N ALA A 174 -16.70 18.90 17.42
CA ALA A 174 -16.33 20.30 17.30
C ALA A 174 -17.18 21.22 18.20
N ASP A 175 -18.32 20.77 18.73
CA ASP A 175 -19.27 21.56 19.55
C ASP A 175 -19.52 22.99 19.01
N GLY A 176 -19.77 23.09 17.70
CA GLY A 176 -20.02 24.37 17.03
C GLY A 176 -18.77 25.25 16.82
N GLN A 177 -17.59 24.83 17.27
CA GLN A 177 -16.34 25.56 17.11
C GLN A 177 -15.69 25.30 15.74
N SER A 178 -14.80 26.19 15.34
CA SER A 178 -13.97 25.97 14.15
C SER A 178 -13.06 24.76 14.35
N TRP A 179 -13.13 23.80 13.44
CA TRP A 179 -12.22 22.66 13.42
C TRP A 179 -10.93 23.03 12.68
N THR A 180 -9.80 23.00 13.40
CA THR A 180 -8.47 23.36 12.88
C THR A 180 -7.48 22.29 13.33
N ALA A 181 -6.31 22.21 12.69
CA ALA A 181 -5.27 21.26 13.10
C ALA A 181 -4.89 21.39 14.59
N THR A 182 -4.89 22.61 15.15
CA THR A 182 -4.65 22.82 16.59
C THR A 182 -5.80 22.32 17.46
N THR A 183 -7.05 22.58 17.05
CA THR A 183 -8.25 22.07 17.75
C THR A 183 -8.26 20.53 17.75
N ASP A 184 -7.95 19.94 16.60
CA ASP A 184 -7.87 18.50 16.42
C ASP A 184 -6.74 17.89 17.26
N ALA A 185 -5.53 18.45 17.22
CA ALA A 185 -4.41 17.95 18.03
C ALA A 185 -4.75 17.92 19.51
N ALA A 186 -5.40 18.96 20.04
CA ALA A 186 -5.87 19.01 21.43
C ALA A 186 -6.94 17.92 21.72
N SER A 187 -7.91 17.75 20.83
CA SER A 187 -8.93 16.69 20.94
C SER A 187 -8.31 15.29 20.89
N GLN A 188 -7.34 15.08 19.99
CA GLN A 188 -6.73 13.77 19.77
C GLN A 188 -5.93 13.31 21.00
N VAL A 189 -5.08 14.16 21.57
CA VAL A 189 -4.27 13.79 22.74
C VAL A 189 -5.14 13.55 23.99
N GLU A 190 -6.25 14.29 24.12
CA GLU A 190 -7.24 14.04 25.19
C GLU A 190 -7.90 12.67 25.03
N TRP A 191 -8.34 12.33 23.81
CA TRP A 191 -8.98 11.05 23.51
C TRP A 191 -8.02 9.86 23.66
N GLN A 192 -6.79 10.00 23.19
CA GLN A 192 -5.72 9.01 23.40
C GLN A 192 -5.52 8.72 24.88
N ALA A 193 -5.39 9.76 25.70
CA ALA A 193 -5.20 9.62 27.14
C ALA A 193 -6.42 8.96 27.81
N ALA A 194 -7.64 9.37 27.45
CA ALA A 194 -8.86 8.80 28.00
C ALA A 194 -9.03 7.31 27.67
N VAL A 195 -8.79 6.93 26.41
CA VAL A 195 -8.85 5.53 25.97
C VAL A 195 -7.72 4.71 26.60
N GLY A 196 -6.48 5.17 26.52
CA GLY A 196 -5.31 4.48 27.08
C GLY A 196 -5.43 4.24 28.58
N GLN A 197 -5.89 5.23 29.36
CA GLN A 197 -6.16 5.08 30.79
C GLN A 197 -7.29 4.09 31.08
N ALA A 198 -8.38 4.13 30.30
CA ALA A 198 -9.51 3.23 30.51
C ALA A 198 -9.20 1.76 30.18
N LEU A 199 -8.18 1.54 29.34
CA LEU A 199 -7.62 0.23 28.98
C LEU A 199 -6.45 -0.19 29.88
N ASP A 200 -5.91 0.71 30.71
CA ASP A 200 -4.66 0.50 31.46
C ASP A 200 -3.50 0.03 30.55
N THR A 201 -3.39 0.63 29.37
CA THR A 201 -2.46 0.18 28.31
C THR A 201 -1.75 1.35 27.65
N THR A 202 -0.44 1.22 27.45
CA THR A 202 0.41 2.15 26.68
C THR A 202 0.67 1.62 25.27
N SER A 203 1.08 2.49 24.33
CA SER A 203 1.43 2.10 22.95
C SER A 203 0.33 1.27 22.25
N ILE A 204 -0.90 1.78 22.28
CA ILE A 204 -2.08 1.13 21.68
C ILE A 204 -2.75 2.00 20.62
N ILE A 205 -2.40 3.29 20.49
CA ILE A 205 -3.05 4.21 19.56
C ILE A 205 -2.21 4.42 18.30
N GLN A 206 -2.84 4.31 17.14
CA GLN A 206 -2.32 4.86 15.89
C GLN A 206 -2.82 6.30 15.74
N ALA A 207 -1.90 7.26 15.84
CA ALA A 207 -2.17 8.68 15.91
C ALA A 207 -2.09 9.36 14.52
N GLY A 208 -2.68 10.55 14.39
CA GLY A 208 -2.66 11.32 13.14
C GLY A 208 -3.81 10.94 12.22
N VAL A 209 -3.78 9.79 11.57
CA VAL A 209 -4.82 9.31 10.63
C VAL A 209 -5.26 10.44 9.67
N PHE A 210 -4.29 11.21 9.16
CA PHE A 210 -4.52 12.44 8.39
C PHE A 210 -4.53 12.17 6.88
N PHE A 211 -5.41 12.84 6.13
CA PHE A 211 -5.37 12.78 4.67
C PHE A 211 -4.38 13.78 4.06
N GLY A 212 -3.40 13.26 3.32
CA GLY A 212 -2.43 14.07 2.59
C GLY A 212 -1.54 14.91 3.51
N LEU A 213 -1.02 16.01 2.96
CA LEU A 213 -0.20 16.99 3.67
C LEU A 213 -0.86 18.37 3.63
N GLY A 214 -0.45 19.28 4.52
CA GLY A 214 -0.99 20.63 4.64
C GLY A 214 -0.84 21.18 6.05
N SER A 215 -1.92 21.11 6.85
CA SER A 215 -1.89 21.57 8.25
C SER A 215 -2.07 20.44 9.26
N TYR A 216 -2.74 19.36 8.87
CA TYR A 216 -2.90 18.15 9.67
C TYR A 216 -1.72 17.23 9.34
N GLU A 217 -0.67 17.34 10.14
CA GLU A 217 0.60 16.66 9.91
C GLU A 217 1.20 16.20 11.24
N VAL A 218 1.96 15.11 11.22
CA VAL A 218 2.66 14.60 12.42
C VAL A 218 3.55 15.69 13.02
N THR A 219 4.29 16.44 12.21
CA THR A 219 5.13 17.57 12.66
C THR A 219 4.37 18.64 13.44
N ASN A 220 3.07 18.81 13.20
CA ASN A 220 2.21 19.76 13.93
C ASN A 220 1.54 19.12 15.16
N LEU A 221 1.52 17.80 15.25
CA LEU A 221 0.92 17.03 16.34
C LEU A 221 1.94 16.73 17.47
N VAL A 222 3.20 16.48 17.13
CA VAL A 222 4.24 16.03 18.09
C VAL A 222 4.36 16.91 19.33
N GLY A 223 4.23 18.23 19.19
CA GLY A 223 4.32 19.14 20.34
C GLY A 223 3.20 18.91 21.36
N ALA A 224 1.96 18.70 20.91
CA ALA A 224 0.84 18.37 21.79
C ALA A 224 1.01 17.00 22.45
N GLU A 225 1.54 16.03 21.70
CA GLU A 225 1.81 14.67 22.19
C GLU A 225 2.85 14.64 23.31
N GLU A 226 3.91 15.46 23.21
CA GLU A 226 4.95 15.60 24.24
C GLU A 226 4.46 16.42 25.43
N ASP A 227 3.85 17.59 25.17
CA ASP A 227 3.39 18.53 26.22
C ASP A 227 2.37 17.89 27.17
N THR A 228 1.55 16.99 26.65
CA THR A 228 0.52 16.27 27.42
C THR A 228 0.96 14.87 27.87
N ASN A 229 2.15 14.43 27.44
CA ASN A 229 2.64 13.06 27.63
C ASN A 229 1.67 11.99 27.06
N ALA A 230 0.91 12.34 26.02
CA ALA A 230 0.03 11.41 25.30
C ALA A 230 0.80 10.46 24.37
N THR A 231 2.01 10.85 23.97
CA THR A 231 3.01 10.01 23.26
C THR A 231 3.19 8.62 23.86
N GLN A 232 3.00 8.45 25.18
CA GLN A 232 3.07 7.12 25.83
C GLN A 232 2.01 6.13 25.32
N TYR A 233 0.86 6.63 24.89
CA TYR A 233 -0.24 5.83 24.35
C TYR A 233 -0.08 5.56 22.85
N VAL A 234 0.75 6.34 22.16
CA VAL A 234 0.99 6.21 20.72
C VAL A 234 1.87 4.99 20.42
N ARG A 235 1.37 4.13 19.53
CA ARG A 235 2.08 2.98 18.93
C ARG A 235 2.79 3.37 17.64
N SER A 236 2.11 4.15 16.80
CA SER A 236 2.53 4.60 15.48
C SER A 236 1.84 5.91 15.12
N PHE A 237 2.44 6.68 14.20
CA PHE A 237 1.79 7.78 13.50
C PHE A 237 1.35 7.34 12.11
N CYS A 238 0.28 7.97 11.61
CA CYS A 238 -0.39 7.57 10.38
C CYS A 238 -0.73 8.79 9.52
N HIS A 239 -0.45 8.66 8.22
CA HIS A 239 -1.08 9.47 7.18
C HIS A 239 -1.78 8.57 6.17
N HIS A 240 -2.61 9.19 5.33
CA HIS A 240 -3.20 8.61 4.15
C HIS A 240 -2.67 9.30 2.89
N TYR A 241 -2.52 8.54 1.81
CA TYR A 241 -1.95 9.05 0.57
C TYR A 241 -2.65 8.52 -0.67
N TYR A 242 -3.14 9.45 -1.49
CA TYR A 242 -3.67 9.20 -2.82
C TYR A 242 -3.09 10.25 -3.77
N PRO A 243 -2.19 9.88 -4.70
CA PRO A 243 -1.50 10.85 -5.57
C PRO A 243 -2.43 11.53 -6.57
N TYR A 244 -3.57 10.90 -6.89
CA TYR A 244 -4.51 11.39 -7.89
C TYR A 244 -5.96 11.40 -7.39
N SER A 245 -6.82 12.03 -8.17
CA SER A 245 -8.27 12.00 -8.03
C SER A 245 -8.93 11.88 -9.40
N ALA A 246 -10.26 11.77 -9.45
CA ALA A 246 -10.97 11.74 -10.72
C ALA A 246 -10.70 12.97 -11.61
N SER A 247 -10.43 14.14 -11.03
CA SER A 247 -10.18 15.37 -11.80
C SER A 247 -8.73 15.54 -12.26
N THR A 248 -7.79 14.81 -11.66
CA THR A 248 -6.35 14.88 -11.99
C THR A 248 -5.81 13.62 -12.63
N ALA A 249 -6.66 12.64 -12.91
CA ALA A 249 -6.33 11.30 -13.39
C ALA A 249 -5.27 11.29 -14.50
N ASP A 250 -4.12 10.68 -14.21
CA ASP A 250 -3.02 10.50 -15.15
C ASP A 250 -2.29 9.19 -14.83
N LEU A 251 -2.55 8.15 -15.62
CA LEU A 251 -1.94 6.83 -15.43
C LEU A 251 -0.45 6.83 -15.78
N ASP A 252 -0.02 7.65 -16.75
CA ASP A 252 1.37 7.75 -17.17
C ASP A 252 2.21 8.36 -16.04
N GLY A 253 1.74 9.48 -15.48
CA GLY A 253 2.33 10.10 -14.30
C GLY A 253 2.29 9.19 -13.07
N LEU A 254 1.16 8.51 -12.81
CA LEU A 254 0.99 7.61 -11.67
C LEU A 254 2.08 6.54 -11.61
N MET A 255 2.33 5.85 -12.72
CA MET A 255 3.29 4.74 -12.71
C MET A 255 4.74 5.18 -12.87
N SER A 256 5.01 6.47 -13.14
CA SER A 256 6.35 6.99 -13.38
C SER A 256 7.23 6.91 -12.13
N HIS A 257 8.36 6.19 -12.21
CA HIS A 257 9.28 5.99 -11.09
C HIS A 257 9.75 7.30 -10.43
N GLU A 258 10.21 8.27 -11.22
CA GLU A 258 10.59 9.62 -10.73
C GLU A 258 9.44 10.32 -9.98
N ALA A 259 8.20 10.19 -10.46
CA ALA A 259 7.04 10.81 -9.83
C ALA A 259 6.65 10.12 -8.52
N ILE A 260 6.83 8.79 -8.45
CA ILE A 260 6.62 8.00 -7.23
C ILE A 260 7.63 8.42 -6.16
N ILE A 261 8.91 8.55 -6.50
CA ILE A 261 9.94 9.05 -5.56
C ILE A 261 9.56 10.45 -5.06
N ALA A 262 9.21 11.35 -5.97
CA ALA A 262 8.86 12.73 -5.61
C ALA A 262 7.69 12.76 -4.61
N GLY A 263 6.60 12.03 -4.89
CA GLY A 263 5.43 11.99 -4.04
C GLY A 263 5.66 11.30 -2.68
N VAL A 264 6.45 10.23 -2.64
CA VAL A 264 6.82 9.56 -1.37
C VAL A 264 7.67 10.49 -0.51
N THR A 265 8.64 11.17 -1.11
CA THR A 265 9.59 12.06 -0.40
C THR A 265 8.89 13.24 0.29
N GLU A 266 7.69 13.65 -0.16
CA GLU A 266 6.91 14.69 0.53
C GLU A 266 6.61 14.34 1.99
N PHE A 267 6.55 13.04 2.34
CA PHE A 267 6.29 12.58 3.70
C PHE A 267 7.54 12.48 4.58
N GLN A 268 8.74 12.80 4.07
CA GLN A 268 10.01 12.63 4.80
C GLN A 268 9.97 13.29 6.19
N ALA A 269 9.53 14.53 6.29
CA ALA A 269 9.47 15.25 7.55
C ALA A 269 8.54 14.59 8.59
N GLN A 270 7.49 13.90 8.12
CA GLN A 270 6.53 13.23 9.00
C GLN A 270 7.09 11.90 9.52
N VAL A 271 7.81 11.18 8.65
CA VAL A 271 8.56 9.97 9.01
C VAL A 271 9.65 10.32 10.04
N GLU A 272 10.42 11.38 9.79
CA GLU A 272 11.46 11.86 10.72
C GLU A 272 10.86 12.28 12.07
N ALA A 273 9.77 13.05 12.07
CA ALA A 273 9.10 13.47 13.30
C ALA A 273 8.55 12.29 14.13
N ALA A 274 8.05 11.24 13.49
CA ALA A 274 7.64 10.01 14.18
C ALA A 274 8.85 9.27 14.79
N HIS A 275 9.92 9.10 14.02
CA HIS A 275 11.13 8.40 14.47
C HIS A 275 11.88 9.15 15.58
N ASP A 276 11.87 10.49 15.57
CA ASP A 276 12.45 11.30 16.65
C ASP A 276 11.77 11.06 18.01
N LEU A 277 10.52 10.59 17.99
CA LEU A 277 9.76 10.14 19.18
C LEU A 277 9.87 8.63 19.44
N ASP A 278 10.76 7.92 18.75
CA ASP A 278 10.88 6.45 18.78
C ASP A 278 9.57 5.74 18.41
N LYS A 279 8.81 6.33 17.46
CA LYS A 279 7.55 5.79 16.95
C LYS A 279 7.64 5.48 15.47
N GLU A 280 6.90 4.46 15.09
CA GLU A 280 6.76 4.03 13.69
C GLU A 280 5.87 5.00 12.91
N PHE A 281 6.13 5.13 11.61
CA PHE A 281 5.23 5.82 10.68
C PHE A 281 4.60 4.82 9.71
N VAL A 282 3.29 4.91 9.50
CA VAL A 282 2.55 4.07 8.55
C VAL A 282 1.75 4.91 7.57
N MET A 283 1.47 4.33 6.40
CA MET A 283 0.42 4.83 5.53
C MET A 283 -0.86 4.02 5.79
N GLY A 284 -1.69 4.48 6.73
CA GLY A 284 -2.88 3.75 7.23
C GLY A 284 -4.01 3.61 6.21
N GLU A 285 -3.98 4.40 5.16
CA GLU A 285 -4.85 4.26 4.00
C GLU A 285 -4.18 4.83 2.75
N THR A 286 -4.08 4.04 1.69
CA THR A 286 -3.50 4.52 0.43
C THR A 286 -4.09 3.80 -0.76
N ASN A 287 -4.13 4.49 -1.90
CA ASN A 287 -4.34 3.87 -3.20
C ASN A 287 -3.96 4.82 -4.33
N SER A 288 -4.08 4.37 -5.58
CA SER A 288 -3.67 5.14 -6.77
C SER A 288 -4.39 6.49 -6.90
N ALA A 289 -5.68 6.54 -6.57
CA ALA A 289 -6.46 7.76 -6.65
C ALA A 289 -7.75 7.70 -5.82
N THR A 290 -8.14 8.85 -5.25
CA THR A 290 -9.42 8.97 -4.55
C THR A 290 -10.58 8.64 -5.49
N GLY A 291 -11.56 7.89 -4.99
CA GLY A 291 -12.74 7.45 -5.76
C GLY A 291 -12.41 6.66 -7.03
N GLY A 292 -11.20 6.11 -7.18
CA GLY A 292 -10.79 5.35 -8.35
C GLY A 292 -10.17 6.16 -9.50
N GLY A 293 -10.05 7.49 -9.37
CA GLY A 293 -9.22 8.30 -10.28
C GLY A 293 -9.67 8.29 -11.73
N GLY A 294 -10.98 8.31 -12.00
CA GLY A 294 -11.49 8.44 -13.38
C GLY A 294 -11.12 7.27 -14.31
N GLY A 295 -10.83 6.09 -13.77
CA GLY A 295 -10.56 4.87 -14.54
C GLY A 295 -9.09 4.44 -14.58
N ILE A 296 -8.17 5.15 -13.91
CA ILE A 296 -6.76 4.73 -13.84
C ILE A 296 -6.52 3.60 -12.84
N SER A 297 -7.30 3.55 -11.76
CA SER A 297 -7.07 2.62 -10.65
C SER A 297 -7.28 1.13 -10.97
N PRO A 298 -8.24 0.70 -11.81
CA PRO A 298 -8.45 -0.72 -12.08
C PRO A 298 -7.43 -1.33 -13.07
N THR A 299 -6.36 -0.60 -13.40
CA THR A 299 -5.44 -0.94 -14.50
C THR A 299 -4.15 -1.61 -14.03
N PHE A 300 -3.47 -2.28 -14.96
CA PHE A 300 -2.16 -2.88 -14.73
C PHE A 300 -1.10 -1.85 -14.33
N GLY A 301 -1.15 -0.64 -14.89
CA GLY A 301 -0.25 0.47 -14.53
C GLY A 301 -0.40 0.90 -13.07
N ALA A 302 -1.61 0.83 -12.50
CA ALA A 302 -1.80 1.02 -11.06
C ALA A 302 -1.16 -0.11 -10.23
N GLY A 303 -1.16 -1.35 -10.75
CA GLY A 303 -0.39 -2.44 -10.15
C GLY A 303 1.12 -2.19 -10.18
N LEU A 304 1.66 -1.73 -11.31
CA LEU A 304 3.07 -1.35 -11.40
C LEU A 304 3.43 -0.19 -10.45
N TRP A 305 2.53 0.77 -10.28
CA TRP A 305 2.66 1.82 -9.26
C TRP A 305 2.73 1.24 -7.84
N ILE A 306 1.85 0.31 -7.46
CA ILE A 306 1.88 -0.33 -6.12
C ILE A 306 3.26 -0.95 -5.85
N LEU A 307 3.82 -1.66 -6.84
CA LEU A 307 5.11 -2.33 -6.72
C LEU A 307 6.23 -1.35 -6.39
N ASP A 308 6.34 -0.26 -7.14
CA ASP A 308 7.41 0.72 -6.98
C ASP A 308 7.20 1.61 -5.76
N TYR A 309 5.95 2.02 -5.51
CA TYR A 309 5.55 2.78 -4.32
C TYR A 309 5.89 2.03 -3.02
N ALA A 310 5.68 0.71 -2.99
CA ALA A 310 6.04 -0.11 -1.83
C ALA A 310 7.54 -0.08 -1.54
N MET A 311 8.40 -0.16 -2.57
CA MET A 311 9.85 -0.09 -2.41
C MET A 311 10.29 1.28 -1.87
N GLN A 312 9.77 2.35 -2.48
CA GLN A 312 10.12 3.71 -2.10
C GLN A 312 9.67 4.06 -0.68
N ALA A 313 8.47 3.62 -0.30
CA ALA A 313 7.95 3.82 1.04
C ALA A 313 8.83 3.16 2.12
N VAL A 314 9.22 1.90 1.94
CA VAL A 314 10.06 1.21 2.94
C VAL A 314 11.49 1.77 2.97
N ILE A 315 12.01 2.27 1.84
CA ILE A 315 13.29 2.99 1.79
C ILE A 315 13.23 4.28 2.60
N LEU A 316 12.14 5.04 2.48
CA LEU A 316 11.94 6.28 3.25
C LEU A 316 11.83 6.01 4.76
N GLY A 317 11.42 4.80 5.16
CA GLY A 317 11.21 4.40 6.55
C GLY A 317 9.74 4.30 6.94
N ILE A 318 8.82 4.19 5.99
CA ILE A 318 7.43 3.86 6.25
C ILE A 318 7.34 2.36 6.57
N LYS A 319 6.82 2.02 7.74
CA LYS A 319 6.76 0.64 8.24
C LYS A 319 5.80 -0.23 7.43
N GLN A 320 4.56 0.25 7.25
CA GLN A 320 3.45 -0.48 6.65
C GLN A 320 2.59 0.44 5.78
N LEU A 321 2.07 -0.12 4.69
CA LEU A 321 1.18 0.50 3.72
C LEU A 321 -0.13 -0.28 3.67
N TYR A 322 -1.25 0.38 3.94
CA TYR A 322 -2.56 -0.27 3.96
C TYR A 322 -3.39 0.17 2.75
N PHE A 323 -3.45 -0.70 1.73
CA PHE A 323 -4.17 -0.38 0.49
C PHE A 323 -5.67 -0.55 0.66
N HIS A 324 -6.41 0.54 0.43
CA HIS A 324 -7.83 0.60 0.80
C HIS A 324 -8.71 -0.27 -0.10
N GLN A 325 -9.60 -1.03 0.53
CA GLN A 325 -10.67 -1.82 -0.05
C GLN A 325 -11.99 -1.22 0.45
N GLY A 326 -12.67 -0.50 -0.45
CA GLY A 326 -13.90 0.26 -0.16
C GLY A 326 -15.17 -0.58 -0.34
N THR A 327 -16.26 0.09 -0.68
CA THR A 327 -17.56 -0.54 -0.97
C THR A 327 -17.43 -1.61 -2.06
N ILE A 328 -17.81 -2.84 -1.73
CA ILE A 328 -17.80 -3.97 -2.68
C ILE A 328 -18.70 -3.63 -3.88
N GLY A 329 -18.19 -3.87 -5.09
CA GLY A 329 -18.89 -3.54 -6.34
C GLY A 329 -18.80 -2.06 -6.77
N ASN A 330 -18.38 -1.16 -5.89
CA ASN A 330 -18.15 0.26 -6.19
C ASN A 330 -16.78 0.74 -5.69
N CYS A 331 -15.74 -0.01 -6.08
CA CYS A 331 -14.38 0.25 -5.64
C CYS A 331 -13.38 0.00 -6.79
N PRO A 332 -13.11 0.99 -7.65
CA PRO A 332 -12.27 0.80 -8.84
C PRO A 332 -10.79 0.52 -8.54
N TYR A 333 -10.35 0.77 -7.30
CA TYR A 333 -8.99 0.50 -6.85
C TYR A 333 -8.87 -0.78 -6.01
N CYS A 334 -9.99 -1.47 -5.74
CA CYS A 334 -9.99 -2.69 -4.95
C CYS A 334 -9.20 -3.78 -5.66
N TRP A 335 -8.43 -4.53 -4.89
CA TRP A 335 -7.60 -5.62 -5.38
C TRP A 335 -8.43 -6.84 -5.75
N TRP A 336 -9.60 -7.00 -5.14
CA TRP A 336 -10.57 -8.00 -5.52
C TRP A 336 -12.00 -7.58 -5.17
N ASP A 337 -12.93 -8.22 -5.85
CA ASP A 337 -14.35 -8.26 -5.54
C ASP A 337 -14.89 -9.68 -5.75
N ALA A 338 -15.77 -9.90 -6.74
CA ALA A 338 -16.07 -11.23 -7.27
C ALA A 338 -14.93 -11.80 -8.12
N THR A 339 -13.94 -10.99 -8.50
CA THR A 339 -12.76 -11.38 -9.28
C THR A 339 -11.49 -10.74 -8.71
N VAL A 340 -10.33 -11.27 -9.07
CA VAL A 340 -9.05 -10.63 -8.74
C VAL A 340 -8.78 -9.52 -9.77
N ASN A 341 -8.50 -8.31 -9.32
CA ASN A 341 -8.30 -7.13 -10.16
C ASN A 341 -6.83 -6.89 -10.50
N ALA A 342 -6.58 -6.07 -11.53
CA ALA A 342 -5.23 -5.80 -12.04
C ALA A 342 -4.24 -5.29 -10.98
N PRO A 343 -4.61 -4.40 -10.04
CA PRO A 343 -3.67 -3.90 -9.03
C PRO A 343 -3.09 -5.00 -8.13
N PHE A 344 -3.82 -6.09 -7.90
CA PHE A 344 -3.36 -7.20 -7.05
C PHE A 344 -2.10 -7.88 -7.58
N TYR A 345 -1.89 -7.92 -8.90
CA TYR A 345 -0.67 -8.47 -9.49
C TYR A 345 0.58 -7.68 -9.08
N GLY A 346 0.44 -6.36 -8.93
CA GLY A 346 1.48 -5.47 -8.41
C GLY A 346 1.75 -5.69 -6.93
N ALA A 347 0.68 -5.77 -6.13
CA ALA A 347 0.78 -6.07 -4.70
C ALA A 347 1.46 -7.42 -4.43
N TYR A 348 1.12 -8.45 -5.19
CA TYR A 348 1.75 -9.77 -5.09
C TYR A 348 3.21 -9.74 -5.54
N ALA A 349 3.56 -9.00 -6.60
CA ALA A 349 4.96 -8.81 -6.99
C ALA A 349 5.78 -8.10 -5.89
N ALA A 350 5.19 -7.11 -5.23
CA ALA A 350 5.82 -6.42 -4.10
C ALA A 350 6.05 -7.40 -2.94
N ALA A 351 5.07 -8.25 -2.65
CA ALA A 351 5.18 -9.28 -1.62
C ALA A 351 6.29 -10.31 -1.92
N LEU A 352 6.39 -10.79 -3.17
CA LEU A 352 7.47 -11.69 -3.58
C LEU A 352 8.85 -11.06 -3.45
N ALA A 353 8.97 -9.77 -3.76
CA ALA A 353 10.23 -9.05 -3.63
C ALA A 353 10.61 -8.87 -2.14
N LEU A 354 9.70 -8.32 -1.35
CA LEU A 354 9.95 -7.94 0.05
C LEU A 354 9.97 -9.14 1.01
N GLY A 355 9.30 -10.25 0.66
CA GLY A 355 9.22 -11.46 1.50
C GLY A 355 10.59 -12.04 1.87
N GLY A 356 10.92 -12.00 3.17
CA GLY A 356 12.21 -12.44 3.69
C GLY A 356 13.39 -11.48 3.44
N ALA A 357 13.14 -10.31 2.85
CA ALA A 357 14.12 -9.22 2.83
C ALA A 357 14.13 -8.52 4.19
N SER A 358 15.29 -8.06 4.60
CA SER A 358 15.52 -7.26 5.81
C SER A 358 15.77 -5.80 5.48
N GLN A 359 16.39 -5.51 4.34
CA GLN A 359 16.64 -4.15 3.86
C GLN A 359 16.53 -4.09 2.34
N VAL A 360 16.16 -2.92 1.82
CA VAL A 360 16.07 -2.63 0.38
C VAL A 360 16.93 -1.41 0.08
N ALA A 361 17.70 -1.45 -1.01
CA ALA A 361 18.47 -0.30 -1.48
C ALA A 361 18.14 0.02 -2.93
N GLN A 362 17.85 1.28 -3.22
CA GLN A 362 17.79 1.79 -4.59
C GLN A 362 19.20 1.82 -5.19
N LEU A 363 19.33 1.38 -6.44
CA LEU A 363 20.60 1.29 -7.18
C LEU A 363 20.72 2.36 -8.28
N ASP A 364 19.59 2.90 -8.73
CA ASP A 364 19.52 3.98 -9.70
C ASP A 364 19.54 5.37 -9.02
N SER A 365 19.51 6.42 -9.83
CA SER A 365 19.56 7.83 -9.40
C SER A 365 18.19 8.44 -9.05
N GLY A 366 17.09 7.75 -9.36
CA GLY A 366 15.73 8.19 -9.07
C GLY A 366 15.17 9.26 -10.01
N ASP A 367 15.91 9.64 -11.05
CA ASP A 367 15.59 10.71 -12.01
C ASP A 367 15.24 10.17 -13.41
N THR A 368 14.92 8.87 -13.50
CA THR A 368 14.54 8.23 -14.76
C THR A 368 13.29 7.36 -14.61
N ARG A 369 12.81 6.81 -15.72
CA ARG A 369 11.71 5.84 -15.77
C ARG A 369 12.15 4.38 -15.58
N VAL A 370 13.39 4.15 -15.15
CA VAL A 370 13.88 2.81 -14.87
C VAL A 370 14.42 2.77 -13.46
N ALA A 371 13.88 1.87 -12.65
CA ALA A 371 14.30 1.63 -11.28
C ALA A 371 15.05 0.31 -11.15
N ALA A 372 15.98 0.27 -10.21
CA ALA A 372 16.62 -0.96 -9.77
C ALA A 372 16.77 -0.99 -8.25
N TYR A 373 16.36 -2.08 -7.62
CA TYR A 373 16.43 -2.26 -6.17
C TYR A 373 17.17 -3.54 -5.82
N ALA A 374 18.17 -3.48 -4.93
CA ALA A 374 18.75 -4.65 -4.31
C ALA A 374 18.03 -4.97 -2.99
N LEU A 375 17.66 -6.24 -2.80
CA LEU A 375 16.98 -6.72 -1.60
C LEU A 375 17.91 -7.66 -0.83
N TYR A 376 18.15 -7.32 0.43
CA TYR A 376 19.12 -7.98 1.30
C TYR A 376 18.42 -8.81 2.36
N ASN A 377 18.94 -9.99 2.66
CA ASN A 377 18.47 -10.79 3.79
C ASN A 377 19.09 -10.32 5.13
N SER A 378 18.73 -10.98 6.23
CA SER A 378 19.20 -10.65 7.58
C SER A 378 20.70 -10.81 7.82
N SER A 379 21.41 -11.50 6.92
CA SER A 379 22.88 -11.59 6.94
C SER A 379 23.57 -10.46 6.18
N GLY A 380 22.80 -9.57 5.55
CA GLY A 380 23.29 -8.47 4.72
C GLY A 380 23.72 -8.88 3.32
N ALA A 381 23.35 -10.08 2.87
CA ALA A 381 23.60 -10.55 1.51
C ALA A 381 22.44 -10.19 0.60
N ALA A 382 22.72 -9.63 -0.58
CA ALA A 382 21.72 -9.41 -1.63
C ALA A 382 21.21 -10.77 -2.12
N THR A 383 19.90 -10.99 -2.06
CA THR A 383 19.26 -12.24 -2.52
C THR A 383 18.43 -12.04 -3.78
N ARG A 384 17.97 -10.81 -4.02
CA ARG A 384 17.12 -10.46 -5.16
C ARG A 384 17.45 -9.06 -5.66
N VAL A 385 17.14 -8.82 -6.93
CA VAL A 385 17.10 -7.49 -7.53
C VAL A 385 15.75 -7.30 -8.22
N LEU A 386 15.05 -6.21 -7.92
CA LEU A 386 13.86 -5.81 -8.66
C LEU A 386 14.25 -4.79 -9.72
N LEU A 387 13.91 -5.06 -10.97
CA LEU A 387 14.05 -4.14 -12.10
C LEU A 387 12.66 -3.68 -12.54
N TYR A 388 12.46 -2.38 -12.71
CA TYR A 388 11.18 -1.83 -13.12
C TYR A 388 11.37 -0.81 -14.26
N ASN A 389 10.58 -0.94 -15.32
CA ASN A 389 10.54 0.02 -16.41
C ASN A 389 9.16 0.69 -16.46
N SER A 390 9.11 1.92 -15.97
CA SER A 390 7.91 2.76 -15.92
C SER A 390 7.65 3.54 -17.20
N GLU A 391 8.33 3.25 -18.31
CA GLU A 391 7.93 3.80 -19.61
C GLU A 391 6.48 3.40 -19.92
N TYR A 392 5.68 4.36 -20.36
CA TYR A 392 4.24 4.16 -20.52
C TYR A 392 3.91 3.52 -21.86
N TYR A 393 3.39 2.28 -21.81
CA TYR A 393 2.98 1.54 -22.99
C TYR A 393 1.49 1.28 -23.01
N THR A 394 0.85 1.66 -24.12
CA THR A 394 -0.59 1.44 -24.36
C THR A 394 -0.87 0.71 -25.66
N SER A 395 -0.05 0.91 -26.69
CA SER A 395 -0.19 0.27 -28.00
C SER A 395 1.05 0.48 -28.88
N GLY A 396 1.13 -0.23 -29.99
CA GLY A 396 2.20 -0.06 -30.98
C GLY A 396 3.46 -0.88 -30.64
N THR A 397 4.63 -0.39 -31.05
CA THR A 397 5.90 -1.07 -30.74
C THR A 397 6.30 -0.75 -29.30
N ARG A 398 6.34 -1.78 -28.45
CA ARG A 398 6.78 -1.64 -27.06
C ARG A 398 8.29 -1.43 -27.02
N SER A 399 8.73 -0.33 -26.40
CA SER A 399 10.15 -0.09 -26.17
C SER A 399 10.69 -1.06 -25.11
N SER A 400 12.01 -1.22 -25.08
CA SER A 400 12.70 -2.02 -24.08
C SER A 400 14.04 -1.41 -23.73
N VAL A 401 14.51 -1.69 -22.52
CA VAL A 401 15.83 -1.31 -22.04
C VAL A 401 16.61 -2.57 -21.68
N ASN A 402 17.90 -2.58 -21.99
CA ASN A 402 18.83 -3.58 -21.51
C ASN A 402 19.49 -3.06 -20.23
N ILE A 403 19.38 -3.82 -19.15
CA ILE A 403 19.92 -3.49 -17.84
C ILE A 403 20.98 -4.54 -17.51
N THR A 404 22.21 -4.08 -17.29
CA THR A 404 23.33 -4.94 -16.89
C THR A 404 23.50 -4.86 -15.39
N LEU A 405 23.37 -6.00 -14.72
CA LEU A 405 23.71 -6.17 -13.31
C LEU A 405 25.18 -6.56 -13.22
N THR A 406 25.92 -5.87 -12.36
CA THR A 406 27.35 -6.11 -12.08
C THR A 406 27.54 -6.46 -10.60
N GLY A 407 28.71 -6.99 -10.22
CA GLY A 407 28.97 -7.43 -8.83
C GLY A 407 28.42 -8.82 -8.51
N LEU A 408 28.11 -9.60 -9.55
CA LEU A 408 27.65 -10.98 -9.43
C LEU A 408 28.83 -11.96 -9.24
N ALA A 409 28.52 -13.23 -8.97
CA ALA A 409 29.53 -14.29 -8.98
C ALA A 409 30.23 -14.41 -10.35
N SER A 410 31.46 -14.94 -10.37
CA SER A 410 32.26 -15.02 -11.61
C SER A 410 31.61 -15.84 -12.74
N THR A 411 30.81 -16.85 -12.38
CA THR A 411 30.08 -17.75 -13.28
C THR A 411 28.82 -18.23 -12.58
N GLY A 412 27.75 -18.47 -13.32
CA GLY A 412 26.50 -19.00 -12.79
C GLY A 412 25.31 -18.59 -13.65
N THR A 413 24.12 -18.64 -13.07
CA THR A 413 22.89 -18.18 -13.71
C THR A 413 22.06 -17.43 -12.69
N VAL A 414 21.54 -16.27 -13.08
CA VAL A 414 20.43 -15.64 -12.36
C VAL A 414 19.11 -16.13 -12.95
N SER A 415 18.08 -16.22 -12.12
CA SER A 415 16.72 -16.54 -12.57
C SER A 415 15.79 -15.37 -12.33
N ALA A 416 14.73 -15.22 -13.11
CA ALA A 416 13.82 -14.10 -12.98
C ALA A 416 12.35 -14.46 -13.20
N THR A 417 11.48 -13.75 -12.46
CA THR A 417 10.03 -13.77 -12.60
C THR A 417 9.56 -12.43 -13.16
N ARG A 418 8.84 -12.46 -14.29
CA ARG A 418 8.35 -11.26 -14.97
C ARG A 418 6.93 -10.91 -14.55
N LEU A 419 6.69 -9.65 -14.21
CA LEU A 419 5.37 -9.04 -14.14
C LEU A 419 5.13 -8.27 -15.45
N THR A 420 4.14 -8.70 -16.24
CA THR A 420 3.82 -8.08 -17.53
C THR A 420 2.33 -8.13 -17.83
N GLY A 421 1.89 -7.26 -18.73
CA GLY A 421 0.55 -7.25 -19.27
C GLY A 421 0.52 -6.62 -20.66
N ASP A 422 -0.61 -6.73 -21.35
CA ASP A 422 -0.76 -6.27 -22.74
C ASP A 422 -0.52 -4.76 -22.90
N ALA A 423 -0.86 -3.96 -21.89
CA ALA A 423 -0.70 -2.51 -21.84
C ALA A 423 -0.79 -2.04 -20.37
N ALA A 424 -0.25 -0.85 -20.07
CA ALA A 424 -0.46 -0.21 -18.76
C ALA A 424 -1.95 0.00 -18.45
N THR A 425 -2.78 0.27 -19.46
CA THR A 425 -4.23 0.47 -19.29
C THR A 425 -5.03 -0.83 -19.17
N THR A 426 -4.40 -2.01 -19.25
CA THR A 426 -5.11 -3.29 -19.23
C THR A 426 -5.82 -3.48 -17.88
N THR A 427 -7.12 -3.78 -17.94
CA THR A 427 -7.88 -4.27 -16.79
C THR A 427 -8.11 -5.77 -16.94
N VAL A 428 -8.41 -6.45 -15.83
CA VAL A 428 -8.77 -7.88 -15.88
C VAL A 428 -10.05 -8.05 -16.73
N GLY A 429 -10.03 -9.04 -17.63
CA GLY A 429 -11.11 -9.29 -18.60
C GLY A 429 -11.01 -8.50 -19.91
N ALA A 430 -10.21 -7.43 -19.96
CA ALA A 430 -9.95 -6.65 -21.18
C ALA A 430 -8.62 -7.01 -21.88
N GLY A 431 -7.76 -7.77 -21.21
CA GLY A 431 -6.49 -8.25 -21.73
C GLY A 431 -5.79 -9.20 -20.76
N THR A 432 -4.54 -9.51 -21.06
CA THR A 432 -3.69 -10.40 -20.27
C THR A 432 -2.82 -9.62 -19.31
N ILE A 433 -2.76 -10.06 -18.06
CA ILE A 433 -1.83 -9.63 -17.03
C ILE A 433 -1.30 -10.90 -16.37
N THR A 434 0.01 -11.04 -16.23
CA THR A 434 0.62 -12.23 -15.65
C THR A 434 1.81 -11.88 -14.76
N ILE A 435 2.06 -12.74 -13.79
CA ILE A 435 3.30 -12.78 -13.03
C ILE A 435 3.91 -14.17 -13.17
N GLY A 436 5.13 -14.25 -13.72
CA GLY A 436 5.75 -15.52 -14.08
C GLY A 436 4.88 -16.37 -15.02
N GLY A 437 4.17 -15.75 -15.95
CA GLY A 437 3.24 -16.42 -16.86
C GLY A 437 1.92 -16.90 -16.23
N GLN A 438 1.70 -16.65 -14.93
CA GLN A 438 0.53 -17.11 -14.19
C GLN A 438 -0.51 -16.00 -13.98
N THR A 439 -1.78 -16.40 -13.87
CA THR A 439 -2.92 -15.56 -13.51
C THR A 439 -3.52 -16.01 -12.18
N PHE A 440 -4.44 -15.23 -11.59
CA PHE A 440 -5.17 -15.65 -10.38
C PHE A 440 -6.57 -16.19 -10.67
N ALA A 441 -6.98 -17.21 -9.93
CA ALA A 441 -8.32 -17.77 -9.98
C ALA A 441 -9.34 -16.87 -9.26
N ASN A 442 -10.41 -16.45 -9.94
CA ASN A 442 -11.44 -15.54 -9.40
C ASN A 442 -12.22 -16.05 -8.16
N GLY A 443 -12.09 -17.32 -7.75
CA GLY A 443 -12.81 -17.84 -6.58
C GLY A 443 -11.92 -18.19 -5.39
N THR A 444 -10.62 -18.37 -5.61
CA THR A 444 -9.69 -18.85 -4.57
C THR A 444 -8.41 -18.02 -4.48
N CYS A 445 -8.23 -17.07 -5.39
CA CYS A 445 -6.97 -16.34 -5.58
C CYS A 445 -5.75 -17.22 -5.88
N ALA A 446 -5.93 -18.51 -6.19
CA ALA A 446 -4.82 -19.41 -6.47
C ALA A 446 -4.16 -19.07 -7.81
N LEU A 447 -2.83 -19.18 -7.89
CA LEU A 447 -2.10 -19.07 -9.15
C LEU A 447 -2.52 -20.16 -10.15
N GLN A 448 -2.70 -19.76 -11.40
CA GLN A 448 -3.14 -20.60 -12.51
C GLN A 448 -2.14 -20.54 -13.65
N GLY A 449 -1.92 -21.69 -14.29
CA GLY A 449 -0.96 -21.84 -15.38
C GLY A 449 0.42 -22.30 -14.92
N PRO A 450 1.30 -22.69 -15.86
CA PRO A 450 2.67 -23.04 -15.54
C PRO A 450 3.44 -21.81 -15.06
N GLN A 451 4.27 -21.98 -14.03
CA GLN A 451 5.22 -20.95 -13.65
C GLN A 451 6.34 -20.87 -14.69
N GLU A 452 6.50 -19.70 -15.29
CA GLU A 452 7.60 -19.37 -16.17
C GLU A 452 8.73 -18.71 -15.36
N THR A 453 9.97 -19.08 -15.69
CA THR A 453 11.17 -18.53 -15.08
C THR A 453 12.17 -18.27 -16.18
N GLU A 454 12.65 -17.03 -16.26
CA GLU A 454 13.70 -16.64 -17.18
C GLU A 454 15.06 -16.93 -16.56
N THR A 455 16.05 -17.32 -17.37
CA THR A 455 17.41 -17.58 -16.89
C THR A 455 18.42 -16.83 -17.74
N THR A 456 19.35 -16.14 -17.10
CA THR A 456 20.44 -15.42 -17.77
C THR A 456 21.77 -15.91 -17.22
N GLU A 457 22.69 -16.28 -18.11
CA GLU A 457 24.05 -16.68 -17.73
C GLU A 457 24.83 -15.47 -17.20
N ILE A 458 25.67 -15.72 -16.18
CA ILE A 458 26.58 -14.72 -15.65
C ILE A 458 27.92 -14.85 -16.38
N GLU A 459 28.29 -13.79 -17.09
CA GLU A 459 29.55 -13.69 -17.83
C GLU A 459 30.38 -12.53 -17.27
N ASN A 460 31.61 -12.80 -16.83
CA ASN A 460 32.51 -11.79 -16.27
C ASN A 460 31.84 -10.97 -15.13
N GLU A 461 31.21 -11.67 -14.18
CA GLU A 461 30.53 -11.08 -13.02
C GLU A 461 29.33 -10.18 -13.39
N GLN A 462 28.76 -10.39 -14.58
CA GLN A 462 27.67 -9.59 -15.13
C GLN A 462 26.56 -10.43 -15.74
N ALA A 463 25.33 -9.93 -15.64
CA ALA A 463 24.17 -10.48 -16.35
C ALA A 463 23.35 -9.32 -16.94
N THR A 464 23.02 -9.39 -18.24
CA THR A 464 22.20 -8.38 -18.91
C THR A 464 20.78 -8.91 -19.11
N LEU A 465 19.79 -8.19 -18.61
CA LEU A 465 18.37 -8.52 -18.73
C LEU A 465 17.63 -7.44 -19.52
N THR A 466 16.58 -7.85 -20.23
CA THR A 466 15.73 -6.92 -21.00
C THR A 466 14.38 -6.73 -20.29
N VAL A 467 14.00 -5.46 -20.10
CA VAL A 467 12.73 -5.08 -19.49
C VAL A 467 11.98 -4.16 -20.45
N GLN A 468 10.77 -4.54 -20.86
CA GLN A 468 9.95 -3.73 -21.77
C GLN A 468 9.24 -2.61 -21.00
N ALA A 469 8.78 -1.58 -21.72
CA ALA A 469 7.98 -0.51 -21.13
C ALA A 469 6.73 -1.05 -20.42
N SER A 470 6.43 -0.58 -19.21
CA SER A 470 5.36 -1.09 -18.36
C SER A 470 5.53 -2.57 -18.04
N GLU A 471 6.72 -2.94 -17.57
CA GLU A 471 7.03 -4.27 -17.04
C GLU A 471 7.95 -4.17 -15.82
N ALA A 472 7.96 -5.23 -15.01
CA ALA A 472 8.94 -5.43 -13.95
C ALA A 472 9.50 -6.85 -13.99
N LEU A 473 10.72 -7.01 -13.47
CA LEU A 473 11.45 -8.27 -13.44
C LEU A 473 12.08 -8.46 -12.06
N LEU A 474 11.62 -9.47 -11.32
CA LEU A 474 12.21 -9.85 -10.04
C LEU A 474 13.27 -10.92 -10.30
N VAL A 475 14.53 -10.53 -10.14
CA VAL A 475 15.72 -11.36 -10.35
C VAL A 475 16.14 -11.98 -9.03
N TYR A 476 16.39 -13.29 -9.02
CA TYR A 476 16.93 -14.06 -7.90
C TYR A 476 18.40 -14.35 -8.16
N LEU A 477 19.25 -14.04 -7.16
CA LEU A 477 20.72 -14.04 -7.25
C LEU A 477 21.37 -15.37 -6.87
#